data_AF-A0A533UR10-F1
#
_entry.id   AF-A0A533UR10-F1
#
_cell.length_a   1.000
_cell.length_b   1.000
_cell.length_c   1.000
_cell.angle_alpha   90.00
_cell.angle_beta   90.00
_cell.angle_gamma   90.00
#
_symmetry.space_group_name_H-M   'P 1'
#
loop_
_entity.id
_entity.type
_entity.pdbx_description
1 polymer ?
#
loop_
_entity_poly.entity_id
_entity_poly.type
_entity_poly.pdbx_seq_one_letter_code
_entity_poly.pdbx_strand_id
1 'polypeptide(L)'
;MMRYRKNFYNKYKNYILFNKNIIIAGAAALVVGIFFTQLYAQHSNNNFLNSIFTLAVEYAIYIPIFGLFFYFDNKSRYIDSSSAKKNYANIKSDIIKLFAIFSISEIIYSASKITIHFQLMQISYEPYQGTIIGSLTSWIIFLVIINFGAKVVKLFKNSNN
;
A
#
# COMPACT_ATOMS: atom_id res chain seq x y z
N MET A 1 29.26 -14.80 3.34
CA MET A 1 27.85 -14.58 2.92
C MET A 1 27.04 -13.66 3.86
N MET A 2 27.13 -13.80 5.20
CA MET A 2 26.37 -12.93 6.14
C MET A 2 26.71 -11.43 6.07
N ARG A 3 27.97 -11.05 5.82
CA ARG A 3 28.40 -9.64 5.73
C ARG A 3 27.77 -8.89 4.54
N TYR A 4 27.59 -9.57 3.41
CA TYR A 4 26.97 -9.01 2.21
C TYR A 4 25.46 -8.78 2.38
N ARG A 5 24.74 -9.72 3.03
CA ARG A 5 23.30 -9.57 3.33
C ARG A 5 23.03 -8.39 4.26
N LYS A 6 23.86 -8.17 5.29
CA LYS A 6 23.76 -7.00 6.18
C LYS A 6 23.96 -5.68 5.43
N ASN A 7 24.92 -5.62 4.50
CA ASN A 7 25.19 -4.42 3.70
C ASN A 7 24.04 -4.09 2.73
N PHE A 8 23.47 -5.10 2.06
CA PHE A 8 22.31 -4.89 1.18
C PHE A 8 21.08 -4.44 1.96
N TYR A 9 20.75 -5.13 3.06
CA TYR A 9 19.62 -4.77 3.90
C TYR A 9 19.75 -3.34 4.40
N ASN A 10 20.90 -2.93 4.94
CA ASN A 10 21.09 -1.57 5.43
C ASN A 10 20.91 -0.51 4.33
N LYS A 11 21.38 -0.79 3.10
CA LYS A 11 21.26 0.13 1.96
C LYS A 11 19.79 0.33 1.52
N TYR A 12 19.00 -0.74 1.50
CA TYR A 12 17.61 -0.71 1.03
C TYR A 12 16.57 -0.76 2.15
N LYS A 13 17.00 -0.64 3.41
CA LYS A 13 16.17 -0.84 4.62
C LYS A 13 14.86 -0.08 4.56
N ASN A 14 14.92 1.20 4.20
CA ASN A 14 13.74 2.07 4.19
C ASN A 14 12.70 1.62 3.15
N TYR A 15 13.15 1.20 1.96
CA TYR A 15 12.26 0.65 0.92
C TYR A 15 11.70 -0.72 1.30
N ILE A 16 12.51 -1.57 1.94
CA ILE A 16 12.04 -2.87 2.44
C ILE A 16 10.97 -2.69 3.51
N LEU A 17 11.20 -1.82 4.49
CA LEU A 17 10.24 -1.50 5.55
C LEU A 17 8.98 -0.84 5.00
N PHE A 18 9.11 0.05 4.01
CA PHE A 18 7.97 0.64 3.31
C PHE A 18 7.05 -0.42 2.68
N ASN A 19 7.62 -1.34 1.89
CA ASN A 19 6.85 -2.42 1.27
C ASN A 19 6.27 -3.39 2.30
N LYS A 20 7.04 -3.72 3.34
CA LYS A 20 6.55 -4.54 4.47
C LYS A 20 5.28 -3.92 5.06
N ASN A 21 5.24 -2.61 5.24
CA ASN A 21 4.09 -1.92 5.83
C ASN A 21 2.87 -1.92 4.91
N ILE A 22 3.07 -1.73 3.59
CA ILE A 22 2.00 -1.85 2.59
C ILE A 22 1.38 -3.25 2.62
N ILE A 23 2.23 -4.29 2.60
CA ILE A 23 1.78 -5.69 2.54
C ILE A 23 1.00 -6.06 3.80
N ILE A 24 1.51 -5.72 4.99
CA ILE A 24 0.84 -6.05 6.25
C ILE A 24 -0.49 -5.30 6.36
N ALA A 25 -0.53 -4.00 6.05
CA ALA A 25 -1.76 -3.22 6.09
C ALA A 25 -2.80 -3.75 5.09
N GLY A 26 -2.38 -4.08 3.87
CA GLY A 26 -3.26 -4.66 2.84
C GLY A 26 -3.83 -6.02 3.26
N ALA A 27 -2.99 -6.90 3.82
CA ALA A 27 -3.45 -8.20 4.31
C ALA A 27 -4.44 -8.07 5.48
N ALA A 28 -4.18 -7.17 6.43
CA ALA A 28 -5.09 -6.91 7.55
C ALA A 28 -6.43 -6.34 7.08
N ALA A 29 -6.40 -5.38 6.16
CA ALA A 29 -7.61 -4.80 5.56
C ALA A 29 -8.45 -5.88 4.86
N LEU A 30 -7.81 -6.72 4.04
CA LEU A 30 -8.48 -7.83 3.34
C LEU A 30 -9.15 -8.79 4.30
N VAL A 31 -8.46 -9.21 5.37
CA VAL A 31 -9.04 -10.14 6.36
C VAL A 31 -10.28 -9.53 7.00
N VAL A 32 -10.22 -8.27 7.44
CA VAL A 32 -11.38 -7.59 8.01
C VAL A 32 -12.50 -7.40 6.99
N GLY A 33 -12.16 -7.05 5.74
CA GLY A 33 -13.10 -6.91 4.64
C GLY A 33 -13.92 -8.19 4.43
N ILE A 34 -13.27 -9.35 4.35
CA ILE A 34 -13.94 -10.66 4.21
C ILE A 34 -14.98 -10.87 5.31
N PHE A 35 -14.61 -10.68 6.58
CA PHE A 35 -15.53 -10.86 7.70
C PHE A 35 -16.68 -9.84 7.65
N PHE A 36 -16.37 -8.57 7.36
CA PHE A 36 -17.38 -7.52 7.28
C PHE A 36 -18.39 -7.79 6.16
N THR A 37 -17.94 -8.14 4.96
CA THR A 37 -18.82 -8.46 3.82
C THR A 37 -19.78 -9.60 4.15
N GLN A 38 -19.26 -10.66 4.80
CA GLN A 38 -20.06 -11.82 5.19
C GLN A 38 -21.12 -11.44 6.24
N LEU A 39 -20.75 -10.65 7.24
CA LEU A 39 -21.68 -10.17 8.27
C LEU A 39 -22.73 -9.21 7.68
N TYR A 40 -22.33 -8.31 6.78
CA TYR A 40 -23.24 -7.36 6.15
C TYR A 40 -24.27 -8.07 5.25
N ALA A 41 -23.85 -9.09 4.51
CA ALA A 41 -24.72 -9.89 3.66
C ALA A 41 -25.85 -10.61 4.44
N GLN A 42 -25.62 -10.91 5.73
CA GLN A 42 -26.66 -11.48 6.60
C GLN A 42 -27.73 -10.45 7.00
N HIS A 43 -27.42 -9.15 6.93
CA HIS A 43 -28.32 -8.07 7.33
C HIS A 43 -29.01 -7.38 6.14
N SER A 44 -28.35 -7.36 4.97
CA SER A 44 -28.84 -6.67 3.78
C SER A 44 -28.45 -7.42 2.51
N ASN A 45 -29.45 -7.70 1.67
CA ASN A 45 -29.26 -8.32 0.36
C ASN A 45 -28.79 -7.32 -0.72
N ASN A 46 -28.50 -6.07 -0.36
CA ASN A 46 -28.02 -5.07 -1.31
C ASN A 46 -26.50 -5.20 -1.50
N ASN A 47 -26.12 -6.00 -2.50
CA ASN A 47 -24.73 -6.29 -2.85
C ASN A 47 -23.93 -5.03 -3.24
N PHE A 48 -24.57 -4.01 -3.79
CA PHE A 48 -23.92 -2.75 -4.13
C PHE A 48 -23.51 -1.98 -2.88
N LEU A 49 -24.43 -1.84 -1.91
CA LEU A 49 -24.12 -1.22 -0.62
C LEU A 49 -23.08 -2.02 0.16
N ASN A 50 -23.18 -3.36 0.16
CA ASN A 50 -22.19 -4.22 0.80
C ASN A 50 -20.77 -3.95 0.26
N SER A 51 -20.64 -3.86 -1.07
CA SER A 51 -19.36 -3.59 -1.73
C SER A 51 -18.78 -2.22 -1.35
N ILE A 52 -19.62 -1.17 -1.31
CA ILE A 52 -19.19 0.18 -0.91
C ILE A 52 -18.74 0.19 0.56
N PHE A 53 -19.53 -0.40 1.47
CA PHE A 53 -19.21 -0.41 2.90
C PHE A 53 -17.99 -1.28 3.21
N THR A 54 -17.85 -2.41 2.53
CA THR A 54 -16.65 -3.26 2.64
C THR A 54 -15.41 -2.47 2.25
N LEU A 55 -15.43 -1.79 1.09
CA LEU A 55 -14.29 -0.98 0.65
C LEU A 55 -13.97 0.15 1.64
N ALA A 56 -15.00 0.81 2.20
CA ALA A 56 -14.81 1.83 3.23
C ALA A 56 -14.18 1.25 4.50
N VAL A 57 -14.60 0.06 4.94
CA VAL A 57 -14.03 -0.66 6.09
C VAL A 57 -12.58 -1.06 5.81
N GLU A 58 -12.29 -1.59 4.63
CA GLU A 58 -10.93 -1.95 4.22
C GLU A 58 -10.01 -0.73 4.27
N TYR A 59 -10.43 0.43 3.76
CA TYR A 59 -9.64 1.67 3.89
C TYR A 59 -9.52 2.17 5.32
N ALA A 60 -10.59 2.05 6.12
CA ALA A 60 -10.58 2.41 7.54
C ALA A 60 -9.60 1.56 8.36
N ILE A 61 -9.29 0.34 7.92
CA ILE A 61 -8.28 -0.53 8.53
C ILE A 61 -6.89 -0.30 7.90
N TYR A 62 -6.82 -0.21 6.58
CA TYR A 62 -5.58 -0.06 5.82
C TYR A 62 -4.81 1.19 6.22
N ILE A 63 -5.47 2.35 6.19
CA ILE A 63 -4.81 3.66 6.36
C ILE A 63 -4.18 3.78 7.77
N PRO A 64 -4.88 3.47 8.87
CA PRO A 64 -4.27 3.56 10.20
C PRO A 64 -3.15 2.56 10.42
N ILE A 65 -3.29 1.30 9.98
CA ILE A 65 -2.25 0.28 10.15
C ILE A 65 -1.00 0.67 9.36
N PHE A 66 -1.15 1.05 8.09
CA PHE A 66 -0.04 1.52 7.27
C PHE A 66 0.62 2.75 7.90
N GLY A 67 -0.17 3.75 8.29
CA GLY A 67 0.33 4.99 8.88
C GLY A 67 1.11 4.77 10.18
N LEU A 68 0.59 3.94 11.08
CA LEU A 68 1.26 3.59 12.34
C LEU A 68 2.59 2.87 12.10
N PHE A 69 2.59 1.85 11.23
CA PHE A 69 3.80 1.07 10.97
C PHE A 69 4.85 1.90 10.23
N PHE A 70 4.41 2.70 9.26
CA PHE A 70 5.28 3.65 8.57
C PHE A 70 5.88 4.67 9.54
N TYR A 71 5.09 5.19 10.48
CA TYR A 71 5.58 6.13 11.49
C TYR A 71 6.63 5.48 12.38
N PHE A 72 6.37 4.28 12.93
CA PHE A 72 7.32 3.60 13.81
C PHE A 72 8.63 3.25 13.11
N ASP A 73 8.55 2.72 11.89
CA ASP A 73 9.74 2.36 11.12
C ASP A 73 10.59 3.57 10.71
N ASN A 74 10.00 4.76 10.62
CA ASN A 74 10.68 6.00 10.23
C ASN A 74 10.86 7.00 11.38
N LYS A 75 10.48 6.65 12.62
CA LYS A 75 10.46 7.56 13.77
C LYS A 75 11.80 8.26 14.00
N SER A 76 12.91 7.56 13.79
CA SER A 76 14.27 8.11 13.93
C SER A 76 14.56 9.26 12.97
N ARG A 77 13.90 9.32 11.80
CA ARG A 77 14.04 10.43 10.82
C ARG A 77 13.25 11.68 11.22
N TYR A 78 12.36 11.54 12.19
CA TYR A 78 11.48 12.62 12.66
C TYR A 78 11.95 13.25 13.96
N ILE A 79 13.05 12.78 14.54
CA ILE A 79 13.66 13.37 15.73
C ILE A 79 14.93 14.08 15.27
N ASP A 80 15.07 15.35 15.61
CA ASP A 80 16.28 16.11 15.35
C ASP A 80 17.39 15.63 16.29
N SER A 81 18.50 15.15 15.72
CA SER A 81 19.65 14.62 16.47
C SER A 81 20.27 15.66 17.41
N SER A 82 20.17 16.95 17.07
CA SER A 82 20.80 18.03 17.84
C SER A 82 19.88 18.64 18.91
N SER A 83 18.57 18.61 18.70
CA SER A 83 17.58 19.26 19.58
C SER A 83 16.72 18.26 20.37
N ALA A 84 16.74 16.97 20.02
CA ALA A 84 15.81 15.93 20.47
C ALA A 84 14.32 16.27 20.26
N LYS A 85 14.01 17.36 19.54
CA LYS A 85 12.65 17.79 19.20
C LYS A 85 12.16 17.09 17.93
N LYS A 86 10.84 16.91 17.85
CA LYS A 86 10.20 16.37 16.64
C LYS A 86 10.31 17.36 15.49
N ASN A 87 10.84 16.90 14.36
CA ASN A 87 10.86 17.65 13.11
C ASN A 87 9.52 17.44 12.36
N TYR A 88 8.54 18.28 12.67
CA TYR A 88 7.22 18.26 12.05
C TYR A 88 7.27 18.56 10.54
N ALA A 89 8.27 19.31 10.07
CA ALA A 89 8.43 19.59 8.63
C ALA A 89 8.73 18.31 7.83
N ASN A 90 9.57 17.42 8.37
CA ASN A 90 9.84 16.12 7.75
C ASN A 90 8.60 15.22 7.74
N ILE A 91 7.84 15.18 8.84
CA ILE A 91 6.59 14.40 8.92
C ILE A 91 5.59 14.91 7.88
N LYS A 92 5.35 16.23 7.82
CA LYS A 92 4.44 16.85 6.84
C LYS A 92 4.90 16.57 5.41
N SER A 93 6.20 16.69 5.13
CA SER A 93 6.75 16.39 3.81
C SER A 93 6.52 14.94 3.41
N ASP A 94 6.77 13.98 4.30
CA ASP A 94 6.57 12.56 4.03
C ASP A 94 5.08 12.26 3.83
N ILE A 95 4.16 12.85 4.60
CA ILE A 95 2.70 12.69 4.40
C ILE A 95 2.28 13.18 3.00
N ILE A 96 2.72 14.37 2.58
CA ILE A 96 2.37 14.92 1.25
C ILE A 96 2.92 14.02 0.14
N LYS A 97 4.16 13.56 0.27
CA LYS A 97 4.79 12.66 -0.71
C LYS A 97 4.05 11.32 -0.78
N LEU A 98 3.72 10.73 0.36
CA LEU A 98 2.94 9.50 0.43
C LEU A 98 1.59 9.67 -0.24
N PHE A 99 0.84 10.72 0.09
CA PHE A 99 -0.45 11.00 -0.52
C PHE A 99 -0.35 11.12 -2.05
N ALA A 100 0.65 11.82 -2.56
CA ALA A 100 0.88 11.97 -3.99
C ALA A 100 1.18 10.63 -4.68
N ILE A 101 2.12 9.83 -4.15
CA ILE A 101 2.48 8.55 -4.79
C ILE A 101 1.38 7.49 -4.66
N PHE A 102 0.65 7.45 -3.55
CA PHE A 102 -0.48 6.54 -3.36
C PHE A 102 -1.61 6.87 -4.33
N SER A 103 -1.96 8.15 -4.48
CA SER A 103 -3.00 8.58 -5.42
C SER A 103 -2.71 8.15 -6.86
N ILE A 104 -1.48 8.39 -7.33
CA ILE A 104 -1.07 7.99 -8.69
C ILE A 104 -1.07 6.47 -8.84
N SER A 105 -0.54 5.75 -7.84
CA SER A 105 -0.45 4.29 -7.89
C SER A 105 -1.84 3.64 -7.88
N GLU A 106 -2.79 4.19 -7.12
CA GLU A 106 -4.19 3.71 -7.05
C GLU A 106 -4.96 3.89 -8.36
N ILE A 107 -4.79 5.04 -9.02
CA ILE A 107 -5.40 5.28 -10.33
C ILE A 107 -4.89 4.23 -11.34
N ILE A 108 -3.57 3.98 -11.36
CA ILE A 108 -2.96 3.01 -12.27
C ILE A 108 -3.38 1.58 -11.91
N TYR A 109 -3.42 1.23 -10.63
CA TYR A 109 -3.90 -0.06 -10.14
C TYR A 109 -5.33 -0.33 -10.63
N SER A 110 -6.22 0.64 -10.41
CA SER A 110 -7.63 0.54 -10.76
C SER A 110 -7.81 0.40 -12.28
N ALA A 111 -7.17 1.26 -13.07
CA ALA A 111 -7.22 1.20 -14.52
C ALA A 111 -6.66 -0.13 -15.07
N SER A 112 -5.52 -0.58 -14.55
CA SER A 112 -4.88 -1.83 -14.95
C SER A 112 -5.78 -3.03 -14.63
N LYS A 113 -6.40 -3.06 -13.44
CA LYS A 113 -7.28 -4.15 -13.01
C LYS A 113 -8.50 -4.24 -13.91
N ILE A 114 -9.14 -3.11 -14.21
CA ILE A 114 -10.31 -3.05 -15.10
C ILE A 114 -9.94 -3.56 -16.49
N THR A 115 -8.84 -3.06 -17.08
CA THR A 115 -8.40 -3.45 -18.43
C THR A 115 -8.07 -4.93 -18.52
N ILE A 116 -7.27 -5.47 -17.59
CA ILE A 116 -6.87 -6.88 -17.59
C ILE A 116 -8.10 -7.78 -17.41
N HIS A 117 -8.96 -7.45 -16.44
CA HIS A 117 -10.18 -8.22 -16.18
C HIS A 117 -11.09 -8.25 -17.42
N PHE A 118 -11.29 -7.10 -18.07
CA PHE A 118 -12.08 -7.00 -19.30
C PHE A 118 -11.49 -7.84 -20.44
N GLN A 119 -10.17 -7.78 -20.66
CA GLN A 119 -9.49 -8.59 -21.67
C GLN A 119 -9.61 -10.09 -21.40
N LEU A 120 -9.48 -10.52 -20.14
CA LEU A 120 -9.60 -11.93 -19.75
C LEU A 120 -11.03 -12.46 -19.99
N MET A 121 -12.06 -11.66 -19.74
CA MET A 121 -13.44 -12.03 -20.06
C MET A 121 -13.67 -12.19 -21.56
N GLN A 122 -13.01 -11.38 -22.40
CA GLN A 122 -13.12 -11.51 -23.87
C GLN A 122 -12.54 -12.83 -24.39
N ILE A 123 -11.56 -13.41 -23.69
CA ILE A 123 -10.96 -14.70 -24.04
C ILE A 123 -11.57 -15.86 -23.26
N SER A 124 -12.82 -15.71 -22.81
CA SER A 124 -13.65 -16.75 -22.18
C SER A 124 -13.15 -17.28 -20.83
N TYR A 125 -12.37 -16.49 -20.07
CA TYR A 125 -12.12 -16.81 -18.66
C TYR A 125 -13.38 -16.56 -17.83
N GLU A 126 -13.61 -17.41 -16.84
CA GLU A 126 -14.64 -17.17 -15.85
C GLU A 126 -14.37 -15.85 -15.10
N PRO A 127 -15.41 -15.03 -14.82
CA PRO A 127 -15.23 -13.73 -14.17
C PRO A 127 -14.40 -13.82 -12.88
N TYR A 128 -14.57 -14.86 -12.05
CA TYR A 128 -13.78 -15.02 -10.82
C TYR A 128 -12.28 -15.18 -11.11
N GLN A 129 -11.91 -15.94 -12.15
CA GLN A 129 -10.51 -16.14 -12.55
C GLN A 129 -9.92 -14.83 -13.07
N GLY A 130 -10.67 -14.13 -13.91
CA GLY A 130 -10.30 -12.82 -14.41
C GLY A 130 -10.07 -11.80 -13.28
N THR A 131 -10.90 -11.82 -12.24
CA THR A 131 -10.75 -10.91 -11.10
C THR A 131 -9.54 -11.24 -10.25
N ILE A 132 -9.26 -12.53 -10.00
CA ILE A 132 -8.07 -12.95 -9.25
C ILE A 132 -6.80 -12.56 -10.02
N ILE A 133 -6.70 -12.92 -11.30
CA ILE A 133 -5.54 -12.64 -12.14
C ILE A 133 -5.36 -11.13 -12.32
N GLY A 134 -6.45 -10.39 -12.60
CA GLY A 134 -6.43 -8.94 -12.74
C GLY A 134 -6.02 -8.23 -11.45
N SER A 135 -6.52 -8.68 -10.29
CA SER A 135 -6.16 -8.07 -9.00
C SER A 135 -4.70 -8.32 -8.64
N LEU A 136 -4.21 -9.57 -8.80
CA LEU A 136 -2.82 -9.92 -8.50
C LEU A 136 -1.84 -9.20 -9.43
N THR A 137 -2.13 -9.19 -10.74
CA THR A 137 -1.28 -8.54 -11.74
C THR A 137 -1.22 -7.04 -11.49
N SER A 138 -2.36 -6.40 -11.24
CA SER A 138 -2.40 -4.98 -10.90
C SER A 138 -1.70 -4.68 -9.60
N TRP A 139 -1.75 -5.58 -8.60
CA TRP A 139 -1.00 -5.40 -7.36
C TRP A 139 0.52 -5.39 -7.60
N ILE A 140 1.01 -6.25 -8.50
CA ILE A 140 2.43 -6.23 -8.92
C ILE A 140 2.76 -4.88 -9.58
N ILE A 141 1.91 -4.41 -10.50
CA ILE A 141 2.09 -3.10 -11.15
C ILE A 141 2.09 -1.98 -10.11
N PHE A 142 1.13 -1.98 -9.18
CA PHE A 142 1.03 -1.02 -8.08
C PHE A 142 2.32 -0.97 -7.26
N LEU A 143 2.85 -2.13 -6.86
CA LEU A 143 4.09 -2.20 -6.09
C LEU A 143 5.29 -1.65 -6.89
N VAL A 144 5.35 -1.87 -8.19
CA VAL A 144 6.39 -1.28 -9.05
C VAL A 144 6.26 0.25 -9.09
N ILE A 145 5.06 0.75 -9.37
CA ILE A 145 4.80 2.20 -9.50
C ILE A 145 5.03 2.92 -8.18
N ILE A 146 4.57 2.38 -7.05
CA ILE A 146 4.71 3.05 -5.75
C ILE A 146 6.16 3.10 -5.28
N ASN A 147 6.97 2.07 -5.58
CA ASN A 147 8.41 2.09 -5.29
C ASN A 147 9.16 3.07 -6.20
N PHE A 148 8.80 3.12 -7.48
CA PHE A 148 9.35 4.11 -8.41
C PHE A 148 8.98 5.53 -7.98
N GLY A 149 7.70 5.77 -7.67
CA GLY A 149 7.19 7.03 -7.16
C GLY A 149 7.90 7.47 -5.88
N ALA A 150 8.07 6.57 -4.92
CA ALA A 150 8.82 6.83 -3.69
C ALA A 150 10.26 7.31 -3.96
N LYS A 151 10.92 6.76 -5.00
CA LYS A 151 12.24 7.21 -5.45
C LYS A 151 12.19 8.59 -6.11
N VAL A 152 11.21 8.83 -6.98
CA VAL A 152 11.02 10.11 -7.71
C VAL A 152 10.79 11.27 -6.73
N VAL A 153 9.88 11.09 -5.76
CA VAL A 153 9.58 12.12 -4.76
C VAL A 153 10.64 12.21 -3.65
N LYS A 154 11.71 11.41 -3.75
CA LYS A 154 12.78 11.28 -2.74
C LYS A 154 12.17 11.10 -1.35
N LEU A 155 11.25 10.13 -1.22
CA LEU A 155 10.59 9.81 0.05
C LEU A 155 11.64 9.46 1.10
N PHE A 156 12.62 8.66 0.70
CA PHE A 156 13.81 8.40 1.49
C PHE A 156 14.97 9.20 0.91
N LYS A 157 15.52 10.14 1.70
CA LYS A 157 16.79 10.78 1.35
C LYS A 157 17.83 9.68 1.16
N ASN A 158 18.59 9.73 0.07
CA ASN A 158 19.77 8.89 -0.06
C ASN A 158 20.69 9.23 1.11
N SER A 159 21.02 8.23 1.94
CA SER A 159 22.15 8.31 2.86
C SER A 159 23.44 8.20 2.04
N ASN A 160 23.66 9.16 1.15
CA ASN A 160 24.98 9.43 0.62
C ASN A 160 25.51 10.59 1.47
N ASN A 161 26.56 10.29 2.21
CA ASN A 161 27.55 11.28 2.62
C ASN A 161 27.97 12.13 1.42
#